data_AF-A0A535NKR9-F1
#
_entry.id   AF-A0A535NKR9-F1
#
_cell.length_a   1.000
_cell.length_b   1.000
_cell.length_c   1.000
_cell.angle_alpha   90.00
_cell.angle_beta   90.00
_cell.angle_gamma   90.00
#
_symmetry.space_group_name_H-M   'P 1'
#
loop_
_entity.id
_entity.type
_entity.pdbx_description
1 polymer ?
#
loop_
_entity_poly.entity_id
_entity_poly.type
_entity_poly.pdbx_seq_one_letter_code
_entity_poly.pdbx_strand_id
1 'polypeptide(L)'
;MAPNYGAGTGPAYLSGQNSWYSGGQAAFLMVDSRYSGPLLVRPFQLRGDGKSTVTLAGSPTVNANAADKERSHGVALVPAVHTTEGGLYFGAVAPSSFWRGWLGQLSTDNPGCFGFQVDGDVFTEFIVFEVNPGNAPPG
;
A
#
# COMPACT_ATOMS: atom_id res chain seq x y z
N MET A 1 5.25 14.12 -7.25
CA MET A 1 6.53 13.42 -7.53
C MET A 1 6.23 11.94 -7.39
N ALA A 2 6.69 11.08 -8.31
CA ALA A 2 6.54 9.63 -8.13
C ALA A 2 7.36 9.18 -6.91
N PRO A 3 6.94 8.11 -6.19
CA PRO A 3 7.81 7.52 -5.18
C PRO A 3 9.13 7.13 -5.85
N ASN A 4 10.25 7.66 -5.34
CA ASN A 4 11.59 7.33 -5.83
C ASN A 4 12.15 6.02 -5.21
N TYR A 5 11.34 5.33 -4.43
CA TYR A 5 11.64 4.04 -3.80
C TYR A 5 10.33 3.28 -3.50
N GLY A 6 10.42 1.95 -3.47
CA GLY A 6 9.27 1.05 -3.30
C GLY A 6 9.16 0.02 -4.42
N ALA A 7 8.09 -0.78 -4.39
CA ALA A 7 7.77 -1.81 -5.36
C ALA A 7 6.52 -1.43 -6.17
N GLY A 8 6.50 -1.80 -7.46
CA GLY A 8 5.43 -1.47 -8.39
C GLY A 8 5.99 -0.88 -9.69
N THR A 9 5.30 -1.16 -10.79
CA THR A 9 5.58 -0.66 -12.14
C THR A 9 4.63 0.45 -12.56
N GLY A 10 3.52 0.61 -11.84
CA GLY A 10 2.52 1.65 -12.05
C GLY A 10 1.23 1.11 -12.67
N PRO A 11 0.09 1.72 -12.33
CA PRO A 11 -0.01 3.00 -11.62
C PRO A 11 -0.03 2.88 -10.08
N ALA A 12 0.10 1.69 -9.49
CA ALA A 12 0.11 1.50 -8.04
C ALA A 12 1.49 1.08 -7.51
N TYR A 13 1.83 1.54 -6.31
CA TYR A 13 3.13 1.32 -5.69
C TYR A 13 3.00 1.05 -4.20
N LEU A 14 3.79 0.09 -3.70
CA LEU A 14 4.05 -0.11 -2.29
C LEU A 14 5.36 0.59 -1.92
N SER A 15 5.28 1.60 -1.07
CA SER A 15 6.40 2.42 -0.61
C SER A 15 6.40 2.55 0.92
N GLY A 16 7.21 3.46 1.45
CA GLY A 16 7.46 3.66 2.87
C GLY A 16 8.73 2.94 3.33
N GLN A 17 8.98 1.71 2.85
CA GLN A 17 10.13 0.90 3.24
C GLN A 17 10.79 0.24 2.02
N ASN A 18 12.10 -0.04 2.12
CA ASN A 18 12.85 -0.84 1.13
C ASN A 18 12.89 -2.34 1.48
N SER A 19 12.65 -2.67 2.76
CA SER A 19 12.66 -4.03 3.29
C SER A 19 11.50 -4.21 4.25
N TRP A 20 10.78 -5.33 4.10
CA TRP A 20 9.63 -5.67 4.93
C TRP A 20 9.98 -6.76 5.95
N TYR A 21 9.32 -6.72 7.11
CA TYR A 21 9.55 -7.62 8.24
C TYR A 21 8.22 -8.07 8.86
N SER A 22 8.14 -9.32 9.29
CA SER A 22 6.87 -9.92 9.73
C SER A 22 6.26 -9.25 10.96
N GLY A 23 7.08 -8.71 11.86
CA GLY A 23 6.67 -7.91 13.03
C GLY A 23 5.94 -6.61 12.71
N GLY A 24 5.95 -6.21 11.44
CA GLY A 24 5.12 -5.15 10.90
C GLY A 24 5.79 -3.77 10.90
N GLN A 25 5.48 -2.99 9.87
CA GLN A 25 6.08 -1.69 9.61
C GLN A 25 5.07 -0.74 8.95
N ALA A 26 5.34 0.57 9.05
CA ALA A 26 4.58 1.56 8.31
C ALA A 26 4.65 1.27 6.81
N ALA A 27 3.51 1.38 6.14
CA ALA A 27 3.37 1.15 4.72
C ALA A 27 2.66 2.31 4.05
N PHE A 28 3.12 2.65 2.86
CA PHE A 28 2.50 3.67 2.02
C PHE A 28 2.08 3.05 0.70
N LEU A 29 0.77 2.90 0.48
CA LEU A 29 0.24 2.54 -0.84
C LEU A 29 -0.03 3.81 -1.62
N MET A 30 0.67 3.98 -2.74
CA MET A 30 0.60 5.17 -3.58
C MET A 30 0.04 4.84 -4.95
N VAL A 31 -0.70 5.79 -5.53
CA VAL A 31 -1.32 5.66 -6.85
C VAL A 31 -0.98 6.88 -7.68
N ASP A 32 -0.49 6.65 -8.90
CA ASP A 32 -0.12 7.69 -9.85
C ASP A 32 -1.30 8.64 -10.12
N SER A 33 -1.01 9.95 -10.17
CA SER A 33 -2.01 10.98 -10.40
C SER A 33 -2.72 10.87 -11.76
N ARG A 34 -2.14 10.12 -12.70
CA ARG A 34 -2.76 9.78 -13.99
C ARG A 34 -3.95 8.83 -13.85
N TYR A 35 -4.10 8.13 -12.72
CA TYR A 35 -5.22 7.24 -12.45
C TYR A 35 -6.12 7.77 -11.33
N SER A 36 -7.36 8.14 -11.68
CA SER A 36 -8.35 8.69 -10.75
C SER A 36 -9.50 7.72 -10.43
N GLY A 37 -9.57 6.57 -11.10
CA GLY A 37 -10.63 5.57 -10.91
C GLY A 37 -10.57 4.85 -9.55
N PRO A 38 -11.60 4.07 -9.21
CA PRO A 38 -11.56 3.18 -8.05
C PRO A 38 -10.49 2.10 -8.23
N LEU A 39 -9.99 1.54 -7.14
CA LEU A 39 -9.14 0.34 -7.23
C LEU A 39 -9.28 -0.53 -5.99
N LEU A 40 -9.08 -1.82 -6.20
CA LEU A 40 -9.10 -2.86 -5.18
C LEU A 40 -7.68 -3.42 -5.02
N VAL A 41 -7.17 -3.39 -3.79
CA VAL A 41 -5.89 -3.98 -3.40
C VAL A 41 -6.16 -5.27 -2.64
N ARG A 42 -5.69 -6.39 -3.18
CA ARG A 42 -5.86 -7.72 -2.59
C ARG A 42 -4.52 -8.34 -2.24
N PRO A 43 -4.23 -8.55 -0.95
CA PRO A 43 -3.01 -9.24 -0.56
C PRO A 43 -3.09 -10.73 -0.92
N PHE A 44 -1.95 -11.31 -1.27
CA PHE A 44 -1.78 -12.75 -1.48
C PHE A 44 -0.40 -13.21 -1.01
N GLN A 45 -0.30 -14.49 -0.67
CA GLN A 45 0.98 -15.16 -0.40
C GLN A 45 1.39 -15.99 -1.62
N LEU A 46 2.62 -15.80 -2.12
CA LEU A 46 3.12 -16.63 -3.21
C LEU A 46 3.38 -18.05 -2.72
N ARG A 47 2.91 -19.03 -3.50
CA ARG A 47 2.99 -20.47 -3.18
C ARG A 47 2.27 -20.88 -1.88
N GLY A 48 1.38 -20.02 -1.36
CA GLY A 48 0.53 -20.33 -0.21
C GLY A 48 -0.66 -21.23 -0.56
N ASP A 49 -1.50 -21.50 0.44
CA ASP A 49 -2.75 -22.27 0.34
C ASP A 49 -3.93 -21.47 -0.24
N GLY A 50 -3.66 -20.29 -0.80
CA GLY A 50 -4.65 -19.36 -1.31
C GLY A 50 -5.16 -18.34 -0.27
N LYS A 51 -4.72 -18.40 1.00
CA LYS A 51 -5.00 -17.36 1.99
C LYS A 51 -3.78 -16.47 2.21
N SER A 52 -3.99 -15.17 2.22
CA SER A 52 -2.96 -14.22 2.61
C SER A 52 -2.96 -14.01 4.12
N THR A 53 -1.78 -14.03 4.74
CA THR A 53 -1.58 -13.62 6.13
C THR A 53 -1.15 -12.14 6.24
N VAL A 54 -1.14 -11.41 5.13
CA VAL A 54 -0.84 -9.97 5.16
C VAL A 54 -2.01 -9.24 5.81
N THR A 55 -1.69 -8.50 6.88
CA THR A 55 -2.62 -7.59 7.52
C THR A 55 -2.29 -6.16 7.11
N LEU A 56 -3.29 -5.46 6.58
CA LEU A 56 -3.26 -4.03 6.31
C LEU A 56 -4.09 -3.34 7.39
N ALA A 57 -3.44 -2.58 8.26
CA ALA A 57 -4.10 -1.81 9.30
C ALA A 57 -3.99 -0.32 9.01
N GLY A 58 -5.08 0.43 9.17
CA GLY A 58 -5.04 1.89 9.09
C GLY A 58 -4.09 2.46 10.15
N SER A 59 -3.32 3.49 9.80
CA SER A 59 -2.38 4.07 10.76
C SER A 59 -3.12 5.02 11.73
N PRO A 60 -2.95 4.87 13.05
CA PRO A 60 -3.52 5.80 14.02
C PRO A 60 -2.84 7.18 14.00
N THR A 61 -1.73 7.33 13.26
CA THR A 61 -0.95 8.58 13.19
C THR A 61 -1.33 9.49 12.02
N VAL A 62 -2.29 9.10 11.17
CA VAL A 62 -2.83 9.97 10.12
C VAL A 62 -3.69 11.06 10.77
N ASN A 63 -3.05 12.15 11.16
CA ASN A 63 -3.68 13.38 11.64
C ASN A 63 -3.58 14.49 10.57
N ALA A 64 -4.22 15.63 10.82
CA ALA A 64 -4.21 16.77 9.89
C ALA A 64 -2.79 17.20 9.51
N ASN A 65 -1.87 17.24 10.48
CA ASN A 65 -0.47 17.63 10.24
C ASN A 65 0.26 16.65 9.31
N ALA A 66 0.01 15.35 9.45
CA ALA A 66 0.56 14.33 8.55
C ALA A 66 -0.02 14.48 7.13
N ALA A 67 -1.33 14.70 7.01
CA ALA A 67 -1.97 14.92 5.72
C ALA A 67 -1.47 16.19 5.01
N ASP A 68 -1.30 17.30 5.75
CA ASP A 68 -0.77 18.55 5.21
C ASP A 68 0.69 18.40 4.75
N LYS A 69 1.50 17.65 5.51
CA LYS A 69 2.87 17.32 5.12
C LYS A 69 2.90 16.58 3.79
N GLU A 70 2.16 15.48 3.65
CA GLU A 70 2.10 14.71 2.41
C GLU A 70 1.56 15.55 1.24
N ARG A 71 0.58 16.42 1.51
CA ARG A 71 0.04 17.35 0.52
C ARG A 71 1.10 18.33 0.02
N SER A 72 1.99 18.81 0.89
CA SER A 72 3.10 19.67 0.48
C SER A 72 4.11 18.97 -0.45
N HIS A 73 4.15 17.63 -0.43
CA HIS A 73 4.95 16.79 -1.34
C HIS A 73 4.19 16.34 -2.60
N GLY A 74 2.95 16.81 -2.80
CA GLY A 74 2.14 16.46 -3.95
C GLY A 74 1.42 15.11 -3.82
N VAL A 75 1.18 14.65 -2.58
CA VAL A 75 0.40 13.44 -2.28
C VAL A 75 -0.85 13.79 -1.48
N ALA A 76 -2.02 13.43 -1.98
CA ALA A 76 -3.27 13.50 -1.25
C ALA A 76 -3.52 12.18 -0.53
N LEU A 77 -3.50 12.19 0.81
CA LEU A 77 -3.96 11.05 1.58
C LEU A 77 -5.47 10.88 1.38
N VAL A 78 -5.87 9.68 1.00
CA VAL A 78 -7.27 9.32 0.72
C VAL A 78 -7.71 8.21 1.67
N PRO A 79 -8.97 8.21 2.11
CA PRO A 79 -9.51 7.10 2.87
C PRO A 79 -9.56 5.84 1.99
N ALA A 80 -9.29 4.69 2.60
CA ALA A 80 -9.51 3.39 2.01
C ALA A 80 -10.40 2.55 2.94
N VAL A 81 -11.30 1.78 2.35
CA VAL A 81 -12.20 0.88 3.08
C VAL A 81 -11.57 -0.50 3.14
N HIS A 82 -11.46 -1.08 4.32
CA HIS A 82 -10.99 -2.46 4.46
C HIS A 82 -12.05 -3.43 3.94
N THR A 83 -11.62 -4.38 3.10
CA THR A 83 -12.52 -5.39 2.56
C THR A 83 -12.66 -6.54 3.56
N THR A 84 -13.71 -7.34 3.43
CA THR A 84 -13.90 -8.55 4.23
C THR A 84 -12.81 -9.60 4.02
N GLU A 85 -12.06 -9.49 2.91
CA GLU A 85 -10.97 -10.38 2.54
C GLU A 85 -9.58 -9.86 2.98
N GLY A 86 -9.53 -8.79 3.78
CA GLY A 86 -8.28 -8.21 4.30
C GLY A 86 -7.56 -7.28 3.32
N GLY A 87 -8.21 -6.92 2.22
CA GLY A 87 -7.72 -5.95 1.24
C GLY A 87 -8.16 -4.52 1.54
N LEU A 88 -7.88 -3.63 0.59
CA LEU A 88 -8.29 -2.22 0.63
C LEU A 88 -9.02 -1.83 -0.65
N TYR A 89 -10.14 -1.14 -0.51
CA TYR A 89 -10.83 -0.47 -1.60
C TYR A 89 -10.60 1.03 -1.51
N PHE A 90 -10.10 1.61 -2.60
CA PHE A 90 -9.99 3.05 -2.75
C PHE A 90 -11.08 3.51 -3.71
N GLY A 91 -11.90 4.46 -3.26
CA GLY A 91 -12.89 5.09 -4.12
C GLY A 91 -12.25 5.87 -5.26
N ALA A 92 -13.06 6.14 -6.30
CA ALA A 92 -12.70 7.12 -7.32
C ALA A 92 -12.52 8.51 -6.70
N VAL A 93 -11.62 9.30 -7.27
CA VAL A 93 -11.37 10.68 -6.87
C VAL A 93 -11.50 11.61 -8.08
N ALA A 94 -11.67 12.91 -7.82
CA ALA A 94 -11.56 13.90 -8.89
C ALA A 94 -10.13 13.87 -9.48
N PRO A 95 -9.96 13.93 -10.81
CA PRO A 95 -8.64 14.05 -11.42
C PRO A 95 -7.87 15.23 -10.84
N SER A 96 -6.61 15.03 -10.51
CA SER A 96 -5.73 16.06 -9.96
C SER A 96 -4.28 15.78 -10.32
N SER A 97 -3.39 16.74 -10.11
CA SER A 97 -1.95 16.52 -10.23
C SER A 97 -1.34 15.79 -9.02
N PHE A 98 -2.11 15.63 -7.93
CA PHE A 98 -1.67 14.95 -6.72
C PHE A 98 -1.73 13.44 -6.89
N TRP A 99 -0.67 12.79 -6.41
CA TRP A 99 -0.66 11.34 -6.21
C TRP A 99 -1.66 11.01 -5.10
N ARG A 100 -2.28 9.83 -5.14
CA ARG A 100 -3.11 9.38 -4.02
C ARG A 100 -2.29 8.49 -3.12
N GLY A 101 -2.56 8.56 -1.83
CA GLY A 101 -1.84 7.79 -0.83
C GLY A 101 -2.75 7.21 0.23
N TRP A 102 -2.48 5.98 0.65
CA TRP A 102 -2.98 5.42 1.90
C TRP A 102 -1.80 5.09 2.81
N LEU A 103 -1.85 5.59 4.04
CA LEU A 103 -0.81 5.36 5.03
C LEU A 103 -1.35 4.44 6.13
N GLY A 104 -0.62 3.36 6.37
CA GLY A 104 -1.02 2.33 7.32
C GLY A 104 0.17 1.53 7.85
N GLN A 105 -0.15 0.36 8.36
CA GLN A 105 0.82 -0.64 8.79
C GLN A 105 0.57 -1.93 8.02
N LEU A 106 1.67 -2.53 7.55
CA LEU A 106 1.70 -3.84 6.93
C LEU A 106 2.40 -4.80 7.90
N SER A 107 1.76 -5.91 8.23
CA SER A 107 2.37 -7.02 8.98
C SER A 107 1.99 -8.36 8.36
N THR A 108 2.70 -9.42 8.75
CA THR A 108 2.41 -10.80 8.33
C THR A 108 2.62 -11.74 9.49
N ASP A 109 1.93 -12.88 9.51
CA ASP A 109 2.12 -13.87 10.57
C ASP A 109 3.48 -14.59 10.46
N ASN A 110 4.05 -14.66 9.26
CA ASN A 110 5.29 -15.39 8.96
C ASN A 110 6.10 -14.70 7.86
N PRO A 111 7.44 -14.85 7.85
CA PRO A 111 8.27 -14.41 6.72
C PRO A 111 7.93 -15.18 5.44
N GLY A 112 8.25 -14.59 4.29
CA GLY A 112 8.04 -15.20 2.99
C GLY A 112 7.82 -14.20 1.86
N CYS A 113 7.39 -14.70 0.70
CA CYS A 113 7.08 -13.87 -0.46
C CYS A 113 5.58 -13.60 -0.55
N PHE A 114 5.23 -12.33 -0.62
CA PHE A 114 3.86 -11.86 -0.68
C PHE A 114 3.67 -10.92 -1.86
N GLY A 115 2.43 -10.59 -2.16
CA GLY A 115 2.14 -9.52 -3.09
C GLY A 115 0.78 -8.89 -2.91
N PHE A 116 0.58 -7.81 -3.64
CA PHE A 116 -0.71 -7.18 -3.84
C PHE A 116 -1.12 -7.33 -5.29
N GLN A 117 -2.30 -7.91 -5.51
CA GLN A 117 -3.01 -7.73 -6.76
C GLN A 117 -3.78 -6.42 -6.65
N VAL A 118 -3.47 -5.47 -7.53
CA VAL A 118 -4.12 -4.17 -7.60
C VAL A 118 -4.94 -4.11 -8.87
N ASP A 119 -6.25 -4.08 -8.73
CA ASP A 119 -7.19 -4.03 -9.85
C ASP A 119 -7.84 -2.64 -9.89
N GLY A 120 -7.56 -1.90 -10.96
CA GLY A 120 -8.34 -0.74 -11.36
C GLY A 120 -9.31 -1.10 -12.48
N ASP A 121 -10.10 -0.12 -12.94
CA ASP A 121 -11.08 -0.32 -14.01
C ASP A 121 -10.44 -0.66 -15.37
N VAL A 122 -9.17 -0.27 -15.55
CA VAL A 122 -8.46 -0.37 -16.84
C VAL A 122 -7.11 -1.08 -16.74
N PHE A 123 -6.74 -1.59 -15.55
CA PHE A 123 -5.48 -2.29 -15.34
C PHE A 123 -5.59 -3.31 -14.20
N THR A 124 -4.75 -4.33 -14.29
CA THR A 124 -4.38 -5.17 -13.14
C THR A 124 -2.88 -5.15 -13.02
N GLU A 125 -2.38 -4.94 -11.80
CA GLU A 125 -0.96 -4.93 -11.47
C GLU A 125 -0.67 -5.89 -10.30
N PHE A 126 0.50 -6.52 -10.32
CA PHE A 126 0.98 -7.32 -9.21
C PHE A 126 2.25 -6.70 -8.62
N ILE A 127 2.17 -6.32 -7.35
CA ILE A 127 3.31 -5.80 -6.60
C ILE A 127 3.81 -6.92 -5.71
N VAL A 128 5.00 -7.46 -5.98
CA VAL A 128 5.58 -8.59 -5.22
C VAL A 128 6.68 -8.06 -4.30
N PHE A 129 6.73 -8.56 -3.07
CA PHE A 129 7.73 -8.17 -2.08
C PHE A 129 8.06 -9.35 -1.14
N GLU A 130 9.28 -9.32 -0.62
CA GLU A 130 9.77 -10.29 0.37
C GLU A 130 9.65 -9.71 1.78
N VAL A 131 9.22 -10.55 2.71
CA VAL A 131 9.10 -10.25 4.13
C VAL A 131 10.09 -11.10 4.92
N ASN A 132 11.00 -10.41 5.61
CA ASN A 132 12.01 -10.98 6.48
C ASN A 132 11.42 -11.36 7.86
N PRO A 133 12.05 -12.28 8.61
CA PRO A 133 11.57 -12.65 9.94
C PRO A 133 11.76 -11.52 10.97
N GLY A 134 10.80 -11.42 11.90
CA GLY A 134 10.93 -10.63 13.13
C GLY A 134 10.62 -9.15 12.94
N ASN A 135 11.17 -8.31 13.82
CA ASN A 135 11.00 -6.86 13.75
C ASN A 135 12.03 -6.24 12.79
N ALA A 136 11.69 -5.08 12.25
CA ALA A 136 12.66 -4.28 11.51
C ALA A 136 13.88 -3.95 12.41
N PRO A 137 15.13 -4.04 11.89
CA PRO A 137 16.32 -3.61 12.61
C PRO A 137 16.20 -2.15 13.07
N PRO A 138 16.83 -1.77 14.19
CA PRO A 138 17.00 -0.37 14.55
C PRO A 138 17.68 0.39 13.40
N GLY A 139 17.13 1.56 13.06
CA GLY A 139 17.70 2.48 12.08
C GLY A 139 18.78 3.38 12.65
#